data_AF-A0A8D2G1Q4-F1
#
_entry.id   AF-A0A8D2G1Q4-F1
#
_cell.length_a   1.000
_cell.length_b   1.000
_cell.length_c   1.000
_cell.angle_alpha   90.00
_cell.angle_beta   90.00
_cell.angle_gamma   90.00
#
_symmetry.space_group_name_H-M   'P 1'
#
loop_
_entity.id
_entity.type
_entity.pdbx_description
1 polymer ?
#
loop_
_entity_poly.entity_id
_entity_poly.type
_entity_poly.pdbx_seq_one_letter_code
_entity_poly.pdbx_strand_id
1 'polypeptide(L)'
;MSLDIQCEQLSDARWAELLPLLQQCQVVRLDDCGLTEARCGDISSALRVNPALTELSLRSNELGDAGVHCVLQGLQSPSCKIQKLSLQNCYLTGAGCGVLSGTLRSLPTLQELHLSDNLLGDAGLQLLCEGLLDPQCRLEKLQLEYCNLSAASCEPLASVLRAKPDFKELTVSNNDINEAGVRVLCQGLKDSPCQLEALKLESCGITSNNCRDLCSIVASKASLRELALGSNKLGDVGIAELCPGLLHPSSSLRTLWIWECGITAKGCADLCRVLRTKESLKELSLAGNELGDEGARLLCETLLEPGCQLESLWVKSCSFTAACCSHFSSVLTQNKFLLELQISNNRLGDAGVQELCKGLGQPGSVLRVLWLGDCDMSDSSCSSLAATLLANHSLRELDLSNNCLGDAGVLQLVESVRQPGCLLEQLVLYDIYWSEAMEDRLQALEEEKPSLRVIS
;
A
#
# COMPACT_ATOMS: atom_id res chain seq x y z
N MET A 1 -23.13 -7.59 11.20
CA MET A 1 -23.62 -7.50 9.82
C MET A 1 -22.87 -6.36 9.13
N SER A 2 -22.39 -6.56 7.91
CA SER A 2 -21.68 -5.55 7.12
C SER A 2 -22.42 -5.30 5.82
N LEU A 3 -22.39 -4.05 5.36
CA LEU A 3 -22.82 -3.63 4.03
C LEU A 3 -21.60 -3.06 3.31
N ASP A 4 -21.30 -3.57 2.13
CA ASP A 4 -20.18 -3.13 1.30
C ASP A 4 -20.66 -3.06 -0.15
N ILE A 5 -20.78 -1.85 -0.69
CA ILE A 5 -21.14 -1.55 -2.07
C ILE A 5 -20.07 -0.63 -2.63
N GLN A 6 -19.53 -0.99 -3.80
CA GLN A 6 -18.45 -0.28 -4.46
C GLN A 6 -18.76 -0.11 -5.95
N CYS A 7 -18.54 1.09 -6.50
CA CYS A 7 -18.65 1.39 -7.94
C CYS A 7 -20.02 1.01 -8.56
N GLU A 8 -21.12 1.16 -7.79
CA GLU A 8 -22.47 0.81 -8.22
C GLU A 8 -23.43 2.00 -8.03
N GLN A 9 -24.10 2.41 -9.11
CA GLN A 9 -25.11 3.45 -9.05
C GLN A 9 -26.42 2.93 -8.44
N LEU A 10 -26.80 3.48 -7.29
CA LEU A 10 -27.99 3.03 -6.57
C LEU A 10 -29.24 3.74 -7.08
N SER A 11 -30.20 2.97 -7.61
CA SER A 11 -31.55 3.48 -7.90
C SER A 11 -32.31 3.82 -6.62
N ASP A 12 -33.36 4.64 -6.69
CA ASP A 12 -34.14 5.02 -5.50
C ASP A 12 -34.86 3.82 -4.85
N ALA A 13 -35.31 2.85 -5.65
CA ALA A 13 -35.88 1.61 -5.12
C ALA A 13 -34.83 0.81 -4.34
N ARG A 14 -33.63 0.66 -4.91
CA ARG A 14 -32.52 -0.02 -4.24
C ARG A 14 -32.07 0.73 -2.98
N TRP A 15 -32.02 2.06 -3.03
CA TRP A 15 -31.70 2.90 -1.89
C TRP A 15 -32.67 2.70 -0.73
N ALA A 16 -33.98 2.65 -1.02
CA ALA A 16 -35.01 2.39 -0.02
C ALA A 16 -34.87 1.00 0.64
N GLU A 17 -34.43 -0.01 -0.11
CA GLU A 17 -34.13 -1.35 0.42
C GLU A 17 -32.90 -1.37 1.35
N LEU A 18 -31.91 -0.51 1.08
CA LEU A 18 -30.66 -0.44 1.84
C LEU A 18 -30.80 0.35 3.15
N LEU A 19 -31.71 1.32 3.21
CA LEU A 19 -31.85 2.22 4.35
C LEU A 19 -32.07 1.50 5.70
N PRO A 20 -32.88 0.43 5.80
CA PRO A 20 -32.99 -0.37 7.03
C PRO A 20 -31.70 -1.07 7.44
N LEU A 21 -30.83 -1.44 6.48
CA LEU A 21 -29.53 -2.06 6.76
C LEU A 21 -28.58 -1.05 7.42
N LEU A 22 -28.63 0.22 7.01
CA LEU A 22 -27.84 1.30 7.62
C LEU A 22 -28.14 1.50 9.11
N GLN A 23 -29.31 1.06 9.59
CA GLN A 23 -29.72 1.14 10.99
C GLN A 23 -29.18 -0.02 11.85
N GLN A 24 -28.66 -1.09 11.22
CA GLN A 24 -28.32 -2.35 11.89
C GLN A 24 -26.88 -2.80 11.65
N CYS A 25 -26.28 -2.37 10.53
CA CYS A 25 -24.93 -2.76 10.14
C CYS A 25 -23.88 -2.15 11.07
N GLN A 26 -22.89 -2.96 11.40
CA GLN A 26 -21.72 -2.55 12.16
C GLN A 26 -20.69 -1.86 11.25
N VAL A 27 -20.56 -2.35 10.02
CA VAL A 27 -19.69 -1.80 8.98
C VAL A 27 -20.57 -1.39 7.81
N VAL A 28 -20.47 -0.15 7.40
CA VAL A 28 -21.15 0.40 6.23
C VAL A 28 -20.10 0.99 5.31
N ARG A 29 -19.98 0.45 4.09
CA ARG A 29 -19.18 1.01 3.01
C ARG A 29 -20.08 1.21 1.78
N LEU A 30 -20.16 2.46 1.35
CA LEU A 30 -20.90 2.88 0.16
C LEU A 30 -19.95 3.72 -0.69
N ASP A 31 -18.96 3.05 -1.28
CA ASP A 31 -17.86 3.71 -1.96
C ASP A 31 -18.20 3.87 -3.46
N ASP A 32 -18.03 5.07 -4.02
CA ASP A 32 -18.37 5.39 -5.42
C ASP A 32 -19.78 4.91 -5.84
N CYS A 33 -20.79 5.29 -5.04
CA CYS A 33 -22.17 4.84 -5.20
C CYS A 33 -23.10 5.93 -5.75
N GLY A 34 -22.54 7.07 -6.19
CA GLY A 34 -23.31 8.24 -6.61
C GLY A 34 -24.16 8.84 -5.49
N LEU A 35 -23.67 8.83 -4.25
CA LEU A 35 -24.37 9.45 -3.13
C LEU A 35 -24.39 10.97 -3.29
N THR A 36 -25.58 11.56 -3.10
CA THR A 36 -25.82 13.00 -3.19
C THR A 36 -26.09 13.59 -1.81
N GLU A 37 -26.01 14.91 -1.68
CA GLU A 37 -26.39 15.63 -0.46
C GLU A 37 -27.80 15.25 0.05
N ALA A 38 -28.76 15.00 -0.85
CA ALA A 38 -30.10 14.59 -0.47
C ALA A 38 -30.10 13.24 0.29
N ARG A 39 -29.29 12.28 -0.17
CA ARG A 39 -29.14 10.97 0.49
C ARG A 39 -28.39 11.06 1.81
N CYS A 40 -27.59 12.12 2.05
CA CYS A 40 -26.96 12.35 3.34
C CYS A 40 -27.97 12.54 4.48
N GLY A 41 -29.14 13.12 4.21
CA GLY A 41 -30.24 13.24 5.17
C GLY A 41 -30.75 11.88 5.63
N ASP A 42 -30.99 10.98 4.67
CA ASP A 42 -31.42 9.60 4.94
C ASP A 42 -30.35 8.86 5.75
N ILE A 43 -29.08 8.93 5.31
CA ILE A 43 -27.94 8.35 6.03
C ILE A 43 -27.91 8.87 7.48
N SER A 44 -27.94 10.19 7.67
CA SER A 44 -27.90 10.82 8.99
C SER A 44 -29.00 10.29 9.91
N SER A 45 -30.23 10.18 9.39
CA SER A 45 -31.37 9.66 10.15
C SER A 45 -31.21 8.18 10.52
N ALA A 46 -30.70 7.36 9.60
CA ALA A 46 -30.47 5.93 9.82
C ALA A 46 -29.32 5.67 10.81
N LEU A 47 -28.22 6.40 10.69
CA LEU A 47 -27.06 6.27 11.59
C LEU A 47 -27.40 6.69 13.01
N ARG A 48 -28.26 7.70 13.20
CA ARG A 48 -28.67 8.18 14.53
C ARG A 48 -29.31 7.08 15.40
N VAL A 49 -30.01 6.14 14.77
CA VAL A 49 -30.69 5.02 15.43
C VAL A 49 -29.88 3.73 15.40
N ASN A 50 -28.66 3.74 14.84
CA ASN A 50 -27.80 2.56 14.76
C ASN A 50 -26.89 2.45 16.00
N PRO A 51 -27.12 1.49 16.92
CA PRO A 51 -26.31 1.31 18.12
C PRO A 51 -25.05 0.45 17.90
N ALA A 52 -24.89 -0.11 16.70
CA ALA A 52 -23.87 -1.10 16.36
C ALA A 52 -22.76 -0.55 15.44
N LEU A 53 -22.94 0.63 14.83
CA LEU A 53 -21.99 1.20 13.87
C LEU A 53 -20.60 1.40 14.49
N THR A 54 -19.60 0.74 13.91
CA THR A 54 -18.17 0.92 14.24
C THR A 54 -17.37 1.46 13.06
N GLU A 55 -17.80 1.24 11.82
CA GLU A 55 -17.12 1.72 10.62
C GLU A 55 -18.11 2.31 9.61
N LEU A 56 -17.78 3.52 9.13
CA LEU A 56 -18.48 4.18 8.03
C LEU A 56 -17.46 4.61 6.96
N SER A 57 -17.63 4.13 5.73
CA SER A 57 -16.95 4.61 4.54
C SER A 57 -17.96 5.11 3.52
N LEU A 58 -17.76 6.35 3.07
CA LEU A 58 -18.54 6.98 2.01
C LEU A 58 -17.62 7.47 0.88
N ARG A 59 -16.51 6.76 0.65
CA ARG A 59 -15.41 7.21 -0.20
C ARG A 59 -15.90 7.51 -1.63
N SER A 60 -15.30 8.48 -2.30
CA SER A 60 -15.57 8.80 -3.71
C SER A 60 -17.04 9.13 -3.98
N ASN A 61 -17.65 9.96 -3.14
CA ASN A 61 -19.01 10.47 -3.40
C ASN A 61 -19.03 12.00 -3.32
N GLU A 62 -19.85 12.64 -4.13
CA GLU A 62 -19.96 14.11 -4.21
C GLU A 62 -20.81 14.69 -3.06
N LEU A 63 -20.41 14.43 -1.81
CA LEU A 63 -21.14 14.85 -0.63
C LEU A 63 -21.04 16.36 -0.40
N GLY A 64 -19.85 16.92 -0.63
CA GLY A 64 -19.54 18.31 -0.32
C GLY A 64 -19.58 18.63 1.18
N ASP A 65 -19.28 19.87 1.53
CA ASP A 65 -19.26 20.32 2.93
C ASP A 65 -20.62 20.14 3.63
N ALA A 66 -21.73 20.39 2.91
CA ALA A 66 -23.09 20.30 3.43
C ALA A 66 -23.54 18.84 3.66
N GLY A 67 -23.27 17.95 2.71
CA GLY A 67 -23.57 16.52 2.85
C GLY A 67 -22.75 15.88 3.98
N VAL A 68 -21.45 16.19 4.05
CA VAL A 68 -20.60 15.76 5.17
C VAL A 68 -21.15 16.27 6.50
N HIS A 69 -21.51 17.55 6.60
CA HIS A 69 -22.14 18.09 7.81
C HIS A 69 -23.39 17.30 8.22
N CYS A 70 -24.26 16.99 7.26
CA CYS A 70 -25.48 16.23 7.52
C CYS A 70 -25.19 14.83 8.07
N VAL A 71 -24.25 14.09 7.46
CA VAL A 71 -23.84 12.75 7.93
C VAL A 71 -23.25 12.82 9.34
N LEU A 72 -22.37 13.80 9.61
CA LEU A 72 -21.73 13.98 10.92
C LEU A 72 -22.75 14.26 12.03
N GLN A 73 -23.83 15.00 11.75
CA GLN A 73 -24.92 15.20 12.71
C GLN A 73 -25.61 13.89 13.14
N GLY A 74 -25.63 12.88 12.26
CA GLY A 74 -26.16 11.55 12.56
C GLY A 74 -25.27 10.76 13.51
N LEU A 75 -23.96 10.99 13.44
CA LEU A 75 -22.95 10.35 14.30
C LEU A 75 -22.89 10.94 15.71
N GLN A 76 -23.39 12.16 15.93
CA GLN A 76 -23.41 12.82 17.25
C GLN A 76 -24.47 12.26 18.23
N SER A 77 -24.89 11.01 18.04
CA SER A 77 -25.80 10.32 18.96
C SER A 77 -25.03 9.83 20.21
N PRO A 78 -25.59 9.92 21.43
CA PRO A 78 -24.94 9.40 22.65
C PRO A 78 -24.62 7.89 22.61
N SER A 79 -25.30 7.13 21.74
CA SER A 79 -25.09 5.70 21.54
C SER A 79 -24.07 5.37 20.44
N CYS A 80 -23.49 6.38 19.78
CA CYS A 80 -22.55 6.17 18.69
C CYS A 80 -21.27 5.50 19.19
N LYS A 81 -20.83 4.47 18.46
CA LYS A 81 -19.62 3.69 18.76
C LYS A 81 -18.66 3.67 17.58
N ILE A 82 -18.74 4.68 16.71
CA ILE A 82 -17.91 4.75 15.52
C ILE A 82 -16.44 4.79 15.91
N GLN A 83 -15.64 3.93 15.28
CA GLN A 83 -14.20 3.78 15.48
C GLN A 83 -13.44 4.22 14.23
N LYS A 84 -14.01 3.98 13.04
CA LYS A 84 -13.42 4.34 11.75
C LYS A 84 -14.39 5.15 10.89
N LEU A 85 -13.91 6.27 10.37
CA LEU A 85 -14.64 7.13 9.44
C LEU A 85 -13.77 7.42 8.21
N SER A 86 -14.29 7.08 7.03
CA SER A 86 -13.67 7.43 5.76
C SER A 86 -14.57 8.38 4.98
N LEU A 87 -14.05 9.58 4.73
CA LEU A 87 -14.61 10.61 3.86
C LEU A 87 -13.60 10.98 2.76
N GLN A 88 -12.81 9.99 2.34
CA GLN A 88 -11.84 10.16 1.25
C GLN A 88 -12.55 10.53 -0.05
N ASN A 89 -12.02 11.49 -0.81
CA ASN A 89 -12.60 11.94 -2.08
C ASN A 89 -14.09 12.29 -1.96
N CYS A 90 -14.46 13.06 -0.93
CA CYS A 90 -15.86 13.42 -0.64
C CYS A 90 -16.19 14.89 -0.97
N TYR A 91 -15.32 15.55 -1.72
CA TYR A 91 -15.46 16.96 -2.11
C TYR A 91 -15.55 17.92 -0.91
N LEU A 92 -14.92 17.52 0.20
CA LEU A 92 -14.78 18.36 1.39
C LEU A 92 -13.74 19.45 1.14
N THR A 93 -14.02 20.65 1.63
CA THR A 93 -13.11 21.80 1.53
C THR A 93 -12.70 22.29 2.92
N GLY A 94 -11.79 23.26 2.98
CA GLY A 94 -11.43 23.91 4.24
C GLY A 94 -12.61 24.52 5.01
N ALA A 95 -13.72 24.87 4.34
CA ALA A 95 -14.92 25.37 5.00
C ALA A 95 -15.63 24.27 5.83
N GLY A 96 -15.65 23.03 5.33
CA GLY A 96 -16.21 21.87 6.04
C GLY A 96 -15.38 21.43 7.26
N CYS A 97 -14.09 21.78 7.32
CA CYS A 97 -13.22 21.40 8.44
C CYS A 97 -13.67 21.94 9.80
N GLY A 98 -14.36 23.08 9.86
CA GLY A 98 -14.91 23.61 11.12
C GLY A 98 -15.94 22.66 11.74
N VAL A 99 -16.79 22.06 10.92
CA VAL A 99 -17.79 21.06 11.37
C VAL A 99 -17.12 19.78 11.82
N LEU A 100 -16.14 19.29 11.06
CA LEU A 100 -15.36 18.10 11.43
C LEU A 100 -14.64 18.30 12.75
N SER A 101 -14.00 19.45 12.92
CA SER A 101 -13.34 19.86 14.17
C SER A 101 -14.30 19.76 15.37
N GLY A 102 -15.50 20.33 15.25
CA GLY A 102 -16.53 20.21 16.29
C GLY A 102 -16.97 18.76 16.54
N THR A 103 -17.09 17.96 15.48
CA THR A 103 -17.52 16.56 15.56
C THR A 103 -16.47 15.68 16.26
N LEU A 104 -15.18 15.90 16.00
CA LEU A 104 -14.08 15.19 16.65
C LEU A 104 -14.07 15.35 18.18
N ARG A 105 -14.51 16.50 18.69
CA ARG A 105 -14.63 16.74 20.14
C ARG A 105 -15.74 15.90 20.79
N SER A 106 -16.73 15.51 20.00
CA SER A 106 -17.92 14.78 20.44
C SER A 106 -17.87 13.28 20.19
N LEU A 107 -16.82 12.78 19.54
CA LEU A 107 -16.66 11.37 19.17
C LEU A 107 -15.41 10.74 19.83
N PRO A 108 -15.44 10.46 21.15
CA PRO A 108 -14.30 9.88 21.85
C PRO A 108 -14.02 8.43 21.47
N THR A 109 -14.92 7.78 20.73
CA THR A 109 -14.73 6.40 20.23
C THR A 109 -13.98 6.35 18.90
N LEU A 110 -13.87 7.48 18.18
CA LEU A 110 -13.26 7.52 16.87
C LEU A 110 -11.74 7.42 16.98
N GLN A 111 -11.16 6.41 16.33
CA GLN A 111 -9.73 6.09 16.35
C GLN A 111 -9.08 6.28 14.97
N GLU A 112 -9.81 6.12 13.87
CA GLU A 112 -9.28 6.20 12.50
C GLU A 112 -10.11 7.15 11.64
N LEU A 113 -9.44 8.11 11.00
CA LEU A 113 -10.07 9.11 10.14
C LEU A 113 -9.31 9.26 8.81
N HIS A 114 -10.02 9.01 7.71
CA HIS A 114 -9.48 9.19 6.35
C HIS A 114 -10.12 10.40 5.69
N LEU A 115 -9.30 11.39 5.35
CA LEU A 115 -9.71 12.62 4.66
C LEU A 115 -8.94 12.85 3.36
N SER A 116 -8.16 11.86 2.90
CA SER A 116 -7.39 11.95 1.67
C SER A 116 -8.25 12.39 0.46
N ASP A 117 -7.62 12.98 -0.55
CA ASP A 117 -8.26 13.44 -1.79
C ASP A 117 -9.37 14.48 -1.56
N ASN A 118 -9.20 15.36 -0.56
CA ASN A 118 -10.09 16.49 -0.31
C ASN A 118 -9.29 17.79 -0.26
N LEU A 119 -9.79 18.86 -0.88
CA LEU A 119 -9.09 20.15 -0.96
C LEU A 119 -9.21 20.95 0.34
N LEU A 120 -8.67 20.42 1.44
CA LEU A 120 -8.76 21.03 2.77
C LEU A 120 -7.96 22.33 2.84
N GLY A 121 -6.74 22.32 2.31
CA GLY A 121 -5.79 23.42 2.42
C GLY A 121 -5.28 23.64 3.85
N ASP A 122 -4.25 24.50 3.99
CA ASP A 122 -3.63 24.76 5.29
C ASP A 122 -4.60 25.34 6.33
N ALA A 123 -5.48 26.25 5.91
CA ALA A 123 -6.48 26.84 6.80
C ALA A 123 -7.51 25.80 7.29
N GLY A 124 -7.94 24.90 6.41
CA GLY A 124 -8.83 23.81 6.75
C GLY A 124 -8.18 22.84 7.74
N LEU A 125 -6.93 22.45 7.50
CA LEU A 125 -6.21 21.57 8.41
C LEU A 125 -5.94 22.24 9.76
N GLN A 126 -5.65 23.54 9.79
CA GLN A 126 -5.51 24.28 11.04
C GLN A 126 -6.80 24.18 11.89
N LEU A 127 -7.97 24.39 11.29
CA LEU A 127 -9.26 24.24 11.97
C LEU A 127 -9.49 22.81 12.46
N LEU A 128 -9.15 21.80 11.64
CA LEU A 128 -9.26 20.40 12.02
C LEU A 128 -8.38 20.08 13.23
N CYS A 129 -7.15 20.60 13.25
CA CYS A 129 -6.20 20.43 14.35
C CYS A 129 -6.72 21.00 15.67
N GLU A 130 -7.55 22.05 15.67
CA GLU A 130 -8.18 22.54 16.90
C GLU A 130 -9.05 21.47 17.57
N GLY A 131 -9.77 20.67 16.78
CA GLY A 131 -10.61 19.57 17.24
C GLY A 131 -9.78 18.34 17.64
N LEU A 132 -8.73 18.05 16.87
CA LEU A 132 -7.77 17.00 17.22
C LEU A 132 -7.08 17.30 18.56
N LEU A 133 -6.73 18.55 18.85
CA LEU A 133 -6.11 18.95 20.13
C LEU A 133 -7.04 18.81 21.34
N ASP A 134 -8.35 18.59 21.13
CA ASP A 134 -9.28 18.38 22.22
C ASP A 134 -8.93 17.11 23.02
N PRO A 135 -8.90 17.16 24.37
CA PRO A 135 -8.62 15.98 25.20
C PRO A 135 -9.63 14.84 25.03
N GLN A 136 -10.85 15.12 24.56
CA GLN A 136 -11.84 14.09 24.27
C GLN A 136 -11.60 13.38 22.94
N CYS A 137 -10.87 13.99 22.00
CA CYS A 137 -10.51 13.34 20.75
C CYS A 137 -9.49 12.22 21.04
N ARG A 138 -9.84 10.97 20.70
CA ARG A 138 -9.00 9.78 20.88
C ARG A 138 -8.50 9.22 19.55
N LEU A 139 -8.37 10.08 18.54
CA LEU A 139 -7.89 9.67 17.23
C LEU A 139 -6.45 9.15 17.32
N GLU A 140 -6.23 7.97 16.75
CA GLU A 140 -4.94 7.28 16.73
C GLU A 140 -4.34 7.26 15.32
N LYS A 141 -5.17 7.32 14.28
CA LYS A 141 -4.75 7.24 12.88
C LYS A 141 -5.41 8.32 12.04
N LEU A 142 -4.59 9.02 11.26
CA LEU A 142 -5.03 10.12 10.40
C LEU A 142 -4.39 10.03 9.02
N GLN A 143 -5.23 10.00 7.98
CA GLN A 143 -4.81 10.02 6.59
C GLN A 143 -5.26 11.29 5.89
N LEU A 144 -4.30 12.00 5.30
CA LEU A 144 -4.42 13.33 4.69
C LEU A 144 -3.69 13.40 3.35
N GLU A 145 -3.74 12.34 2.55
CA GLU A 145 -3.07 12.34 1.23
C GLU A 145 -3.78 13.28 0.26
N TYR A 146 -3.05 13.97 -0.62
CA TYR A 146 -3.66 14.89 -1.59
C TYR A 146 -4.62 15.92 -0.95
N CYS A 147 -4.25 16.47 0.21
CA CYS A 147 -5.08 17.43 0.95
C CYS A 147 -4.76 18.91 0.66
N ASN A 148 -3.90 19.16 -0.33
CA ASN A 148 -3.39 20.49 -0.68
C ASN A 148 -2.71 21.19 0.51
N LEU A 149 -1.89 20.44 1.25
CA LEU A 149 -1.18 20.92 2.43
C LEU A 149 0.23 21.40 2.07
N SER A 150 0.67 22.47 2.72
CA SER A 150 2.04 23.00 2.59
C SER A 150 2.80 22.87 3.91
N ALA A 151 4.03 23.39 3.96
CA ALA A 151 4.82 23.44 5.19
C ALA A 151 4.10 24.15 6.35
N ALA A 152 3.15 25.05 6.07
CA ALA A 152 2.38 25.76 7.09
C ALA A 152 1.49 24.83 7.93
N SER A 153 1.04 23.72 7.35
CA SER A 153 0.24 22.68 8.02
C SER A 153 1.02 21.83 9.02
N CYS A 154 2.35 21.81 8.91
CA CYS A 154 3.18 20.90 9.69
C CYS A 154 3.29 21.26 11.17
N GLU A 155 3.26 22.54 11.54
CA GLU A 155 3.29 22.95 12.95
C GLU A 155 1.99 22.63 13.70
N PRO A 156 0.79 22.87 13.12
CA PRO A 156 -0.47 22.34 13.68
C PRO A 156 -0.43 20.82 13.89
N LEU A 157 0.02 20.05 12.90
CA LEU A 157 0.15 18.59 13.03
C LEU A 157 1.18 18.18 14.09
N ALA A 158 2.34 18.84 14.13
CA ALA A 158 3.35 18.60 15.16
C ALA A 158 2.80 18.85 16.58
N SER A 159 1.93 19.85 16.73
CA SER A 159 1.24 20.12 18.00
C SER A 159 0.27 19.00 18.38
N VAL A 160 -0.49 18.46 17.42
CA VAL A 160 -1.36 17.29 17.64
C VAL A 160 -0.54 16.09 18.08
N LEU A 161 0.55 15.79 17.37
CA LEU A 161 1.42 14.65 17.71
C LEU A 161 1.97 14.75 19.13
N ARG A 162 2.40 15.94 19.57
CA ARG A 162 2.88 16.17 20.95
C ARG A 162 1.76 15.97 21.99
N ALA A 163 0.52 16.29 21.64
CA ALA A 163 -0.64 16.18 22.54
C ALA A 163 -1.24 14.76 22.62
N LYS A 164 -0.94 13.88 21.65
CA LYS A 164 -1.56 12.55 21.53
C LYS A 164 -0.57 11.41 21.80
N PRO A 165 -0.47 10.92 23.05
CA PRO A 165 0.45 9.82 23.39
C PRO A 165 0.04 8.48 22.77
N ASP A 166 -1.22 8.31 22.40
CA ASP A 166 -1.73 7.06 21.85
C ASP A 166 -1.67 7.03 20.31
N PHE A 167 -1.15 8.08 19.66
CA PHE A 167 -1.14 8.20 18.19
C PHE A 167 -0.27 7.13 17.51
N LYS A 168 -0.81 6.51 16.45
CA LYS A 168 -0.29 5.30 15.78
C LYS A 168 0.09 5.50 14.32
N GLU A 169 -0.69 6.24 13.54
CA GLU A 169 -0.46 6.38 12.10
C GLU A 169 -0.66 7.82 11.64
N LEU A 170 0.38 8.38 11.01
CA LEU A 170 0.28 9.64 10.27
C LEU A 170 0.62 9.39 8.80
N THR A 171 -0.34 9.69 7.94
CA THR A 171 -0.17 9.63 6.49
C THR A 171 -0.45 11.02 5.91
N VAL A 172 0.57 11.66 5.35
CA VAL A 172 0.47 12.98 4.71
C VAL A 172 1.11 12.98 3.30
N SER A 173 1.26 11.80 2.70
CA SER A 173 1.78 11.62 1.35
C SER A 173 1.09 12.53 0.32
N ASN A 174 1.77 12.85 -0.77
CA ASN A 174 1.23 13.66 -1.86
C ASN A 174 0.75 15.05 -1.42
N ASN A 175 1.54 15.69 -0.56
CA ASN A 175 1.40 17.10 -0.19
C ASN A 175 2.77 17.78 -0.23
N ASP A 176 2.84 18.98 -0.79
CA ASP A 176 4.08 19.76 -0.93
C ASP A 176 4.53 20.41 0.39
N ILE A 177 4.70 19.60 1.44
CA ILE A 177 5.19 20.04 2.74
C ILE A 177 6.68 20.40 2.71
N ASN A 178 7.42 19.87 1.74
CA ASN A 178 8.82 20.18 1.43
C ASN A 178 9.78 19.98 2.62
N GLU A 179 11.06 20.33 2.43
CA GLU A 179 12.10 20.13 3.45
C GLU A 179 11.76 20.76 4.81
N ALA A 180 11.18 21.96 4.80
CA ALA A 180 10.82 22.70 6.01
C ALA A 180 9.70 22.02 6.80
N GLY A 181 8.63 21.57 6.11
CA GLY A 181 7.50 20.91 6.76
C GLY A 181 7.88 19.55 7.34
N VAL A 182 8.67 18.75 6.61
CA VAL A 182 9.15 17.45 7.09
C VAL A 182 9.99 17.61 8.35
N ARG A 183 10.87 18.62 8.40
CA ARG A 183 11.68 18.90 9.60
C ARG A 183 10.81 19.21 10.82
N VAL A 184 9.75 20.02 10.64
CA VAL A 184 8.80 20.36 11.70
C VAL A 184 8.05 19.12 12.19
N LEU A 185 7.55 18.29 11.28
CA LEU A 185 6.87 17.04 11.63
C LEU A 185 7.80 16.08 12.40
N CYS A 186 9.03 15.88 11.93
CA CYS A 186 10.03 15.08 12.63
C CYS A 186 10.29 15.62 14.04
N GLN A 187 10.44 16.94 14.20
CA GLN A 187 10.62 17.53 15.52
C GLN A 187 9.41 17.25 16.44
N GLY A 188 8.19 17.42 15.92
CA GLY A 188 6.96 17.07 16.64
C GLY A 188 6.88 15.60 17.05
N LEU A 189 7.25 14.68 16.16
CA LEU A 189 7.30 13.24 16.44
C LEU A 189 8.34 12.88 17.49
N LYS A 190 9.53 13.48 17.42
CA LYS A 190 10.62 13.26 18.39
C LYS A 190 10.24 13.74 19.79
N ASP A 191 9.55 14.88 19.87
CA ASP A 191 9.09 15.45 21.13
C ASP A 191 7.84 14.75 21.68
N SER A 192 7.13 14.01 20.83
CA SER A 192 5.92 13.29 21.21
C SER A 192 6.25 11.99 21.95
N PRO A 193 5.50 11.64 23.01
CA PRO A 193 5.58 10.33 23.65
C PRO A 193 4.91 9.21 22.83
N CYS A 194 4.32 9.54 21.67
CA CYS A 194 3.55 8.59 20.88
C CYS A 194 4.36 7.35 20.49
N GLN A 195 3.68 6.21 20.55
CA GLN A 195 4.17 4.93 20.05
C GLN A 195 3.73 4.74 18.61
N LEU A 196 4.24 5.60 17.73
CA LEU A 196 3.90 5.62 16.31
C LEU A 196 4.32 4.32 15.63
N GLU A 197 3.41 3.73 14.88
CA GLU A 197 3.56 2.46 14.17
C GLU A 197 3.77 2.67 12.67
N ALA A 198 3.15 3.70 12.07
CA ALA A 198 3.27 3.99 10.65
C ALA A 198 3.46 5.49 10.38
N LEU A 199 4.43 5.82 9.51
CA LEU A 199 4.67 7.17 9.00
C LEU A 199 4.79 7.12 7.47
N LYS A 200 3.90 7.83 6.77
CA LYS A 200 3.88 7.89 5.31
C LYS A 200 4.02 9.33 4.83
N LEU A 201 5.09 9.57 4.09
CA LEU A 201 5.53 10.87 3.57
C LEU A 201 5.95 10.74 2.09
N GLU A 202 5.24 9.92 1.32
CA GLU A 202 5.54 9.70 -0.10
C GLU A 202 5.20 10.95 -0.91
N SER A 203 5.97 11.31 -1.93
CA SER A 203 5.73 12.53 -2.73
C SER A 203 5.55 13.80 -1.87
N CYS A 204 6.38 14.00 -0.84
CA CYS A 204 6.27 15.12 0.09
C CYS A 204 7.32 16.22 -0.11
N GLY A 205 8.14 16.11 -1.17
CA GLY A 205 9.27 17.01 -1.40
C GLY A 205 10.41 16.81 -0.39
N ILE A 206 10.59 15.58 0.11
CA ILE A 206 11.70 15.22 1.01
C ILE A 206 13.02 15.27 0.24
N THR A 207 14.02 15.91 0.86
CA THR A 207 15.39 15.98 0.34
C THR A 207 16.32 15.08 1.15
N SER A 208 17.55 14.87 0.67
CA SER A 208 18.59 14.16 1.42
C SER A 208 18.83 14.74 2.82
N ASN A 209 18.69 16.06 3.02
CA ASN A 209 18.88 16.71 4.33
C ASN A 209 17.87 16.24 5.38
N ASN A 210 16.63 15.94 4.96
CA ASN A 210 15.62 15.43 5.88
C ASN A 210 15.89 14.00 6.31
N CYS A 211 16.73 13.23 5.60
CA CYS A 211 17.05 11.88 6.01
C CYS A 211 17.75 11.85 7.38
N ARG A 212 18.47 12.90 7.77
CA ARG A 212 18.98 13.06 9.14
C ARG A 212 17.87 13.23 10.18
N ASP A 213 16.84 14.01 9.84
CA ASP A 213 15.67 14.19 10.71
C ASP A 213 14.95 12.84 10.88
N LEU A 214 14.67 12.15 9.77
CA LEU A 214 14.03 10.83 9.73
C LEU A 214 14.85 9.75 10.44
N CYS A 215 16.17 9.77 10.28
CA CYS A 215 17.10 8.88 10.98
C CYS A 215 16.90 8.95 12.50
N SER A 216 16.70 10.16 13.04
CA SER A 216 16.42 10.35 14.46
C SER A 216 15.04 9.79 14.89
N ILE A 217 14.06 9.80 14.00
CA ILE A 217 12.74 9.20 14.25
C ILE A 217 12.86 7.69 14.30
N VAL A 218 13.48 7.07 13.29
CA VAL A 218 13.65 5.61 13.24
C VAL A 218 14.44 5.11 14.46
N ALA A 219 15.45 5.84 14.91
CA ALA A 219 16.21 5.47 16.10
C ALA A 219 15.42 5.61 17.42
N SER A 220 14.52 6.60 17.51
CA SER A 220 13.78 6.91 18.75
C SER A 220 12.44 6.18 18.87
N LYS A 221 11.77 5.88 17.75
CA LYS A 221 10.46 5.23 17.71
C LYS A 221 10.60 3.72 17.52
N ALA A 222 10.87 3.02 18.62
CA ALA A 222 10.99 1.55 18.62
C ALA A 222 9.69 0.84 18.18
N SER A 223 8.54 1.52 18.30
CA SER A 223 7.23 1.07 17.84
C SER A 223 7.03 1.18 16.34
N LEU A 224 7.88 1.90 15.60
CA LEU A 224 7.70 2.11 14.17
C LEU A 224 7.83 0.78 13.41
N ARG A 225 6.82 0.47 12.60
CA ARG A 225 6.72 -0.74 11.79
C ARG A 225 6.72 -0.43 10.30
N GLU A 226 6.12 0.67 9.90
CA GLU A 226 6.05 1.09 8.49
C GLU A 226 6.62 2.50 8.31
N LEU A 227 7.51 2.64 7.33
CA LEU A 227 8.04 3.91 6.88
C LEU A 227 7.95 3.98 5.36
N ALA A 228 7.10 4.86 4.87
CA ALA A 228 6.90 5.08 3.43
C ALA A 228 7.41 6.47 3.03
N LEU A 229 8.39 6.49 2.12
CA LEU A 229 9.12 7.67 1.66
C LEU A 229 9.26 7.69 0.13
N GLY A 230 8.51 6.87 -0.60
CA GLY A 230 8.59 6.78 -2.06
C GLY A 230 8.35 8.10 -2.78
N SER A 231 8.81 8.21 -4.02
CA SER A 231 8.70 9.42 -4.85
C SER A 231 9.27 10.67 -4.15
N ASN A 232 10.44 10.54 -3.53
CA ASN A 232 11.17 11.65 -2.92
C ASN A 232 12.63 11.64 -3.34
N LYS A 233 13.26 12.81 -3.44
CA LYS A 233 14.65 12.93 -3.91
C LYS A 233 15.65 12.68 -2.77
N LEU A 234 15.61 11.48 -2.19
CA LEU A 234 16.52 11.08 -1.10
C LEU A 234 17.95 10.90 -1.62
N GLY A 235 18.08 10.19 -2.75
CA GLY A 235 19.36 9.81 -3.34
C GLY A 235 20.20 8.87 -2.46
N ASP A 236 21.36 8.44 -2.97
CA ASP A 236 22.30 7.61 -2.22
C ASP A 236 22.76 8.30 -0.92
N VAL A 237 22.90 9.63 -0.92
CA VAL A 237 23.29 10.41 0.26
C VAL A 237 22.22 10.32 1.34
N GLY A 238 20.95 10.50 0.99
CA GLY A 238 19.86 10.39 1.94
C GLY A 238 19.73 8.98 2.51
N ILE A 239 19.92 7.95 1.69
CA ILE A 239 19.93 6.55 2.16
C ILE A 239 21.08 6.30 3.14
N ALA A 240 22.28 6.79 2.84
CA ALA A 240 23.42 6.69 3.74
C ALA A 240 23.16 7.38 5.09
N GLU A 241 22.46 8.51 5.11
CA GLU A 241 22.06 9.21 6.35
C GLU A 241 20.93 8.50 7.12
N LEU A 242 20.05 7.78 6.44
CA LEU A 242 18.94 7.03 7.06
C LEU A 242 19.42 5.71 7.69
N CYS A 243 20.44 5.06 7.09
CA CYS A 243 20.94 3.75 7.53
C CYS A 243 21.34 3.67 9.01
N PRO A 244 22.01 4.66 9.64
CA PRO A 244 22.30 4.63 11.07
C PRO A 244 21.06 4.49 11.96
N GLY A 245 19.95 5.13 11.58
CA GLY A 245 18.67 5.01 12.29
C GLY A 245 18.05 3.62 12.11
N LEU A 246 18.08 3.10 10.88
CA LEU A 246 17.63 1.75 10.58
C LEU A 246 18.45 0.69 11.31
N LEU A 247 19.77 0.87 11.45
CA LEU A 247 20.67 -0.03 12.18
C LEU A 247 20.56 0.11 13.71
N HIS A 248 19.90 1.15 14.21
CA HIS A 248 19.82 1.39 15.65
C HIS A 248 19.16 0.19 16.36
N PRO A 249 19.68 -0.29 17.52
CA PRO A 249 19.21 -1.52 18.15
C PRO A 249 17.72 -1.57 18.48
N SER A 250 17.11 -0.42 18.83
CA SER A 250 15.68 -0.33 19.12
C SER A 250 14.78 -0.38 17.88
N SER A 251 15.32 -0.08 16.70
CA SER A 251 14.54 -0.11 15.45
C SER A 251 14.10 -1.53 15.16
N SER A 252 12.80 -1.71 14.98
CA SER A 252 12.16 -2.98 14.60
C SER A 252 11.22 -2.76 13.41
N LEU A 253 11.66 -1.89 12.48
CA LEU A 253 10.94 -1.60 11.25
C LEU A 253 10.70 -2.89 10.47
N ARG A 254 9.45 -3.04 9.99
CA ARG A 254 8.96 -4.22 9.25
C ARG A 254 8.83 -3.93 7.76
N THR A 255 8.38 -2.74 7.41
CA THR A 255 8.09 -2.34 6.03
C THR A 255 8.80 -1.02 5.74
N LEU A 256 9.60 -1.00 4.68
CA LEU A 256 10.30 0.19 4.18
C LEU A 256 9.97 0.39 2.69
N TRP A 257 9.26 1.47 2.38
CA TRP A 257 8.94 1.86 1.00
C TRP A 257 9.76 3.08 0.60
N ILE A 258 10.66 2.88 -0.36
CA ILE A 258 11.58 3.89 -0.88
C ILE A 258 11.68 3.76 -2.42
N TRP A 259 10.54 3.53 -3.06
CA TRP A 259 10.40 3.50 -4.52
C TRP A 259 10.62 4.89 -5.12
N GLU A 260 11.21 4.98 -6.32
CA GLU A 260 11.51 6.23 -7.03
C GLU A 260 12.24 7.27 -6.16
N CYS A 261 13.19 6.82 -5.33
CA CYS A 261 13.93 7.67 -4.40
C CYS A 261 15.27 8.20 -4.95
N GLY A 262 15.57 7.94 -6.22
CA GLY A 262 16.85 8.27 -6.85
C GLY A 262 18.03 7.45 -6.30
N ILE A 263 17.76 6.22 -5.88
CA ILE A 263 18.75 5.30 -5.30
C ILE A 263 19.47 4.57 -6.43
N THR A 264 20.79 4.45 -6.35
CA THR A 264 21.59 3.65 -7.28
C THR A 264 22.13 2.40 -6.58
N ALA A 265 22.94 1.61 -7.28
CA ALA A 265 23.70 0.51 -6.68
C ALA A 265 24.50 0.93 -5.42
N LYS A 266 24.94 2.18 -5.33
CA LYS A 266 25.68 2.69 -4.15
C LYS A 266 24.79 2.78 -2.91
N GLY A 267 23.64 3.44 -2.98
CA GLY A 267 22.69 3.48 -1.87
C GLY A 267 22.13 2.09 -1.56
N CYS A 268 21.97 1.24 -2.59
CA CYS A 268 21.60 -0.16 -2.40
C CYS A 268 22.62 -0.93 -1.56
N ALA A 269 23.92 -0.71 -1.77
CA ALA A 269 24.97 -1.31 -0.94
C ALA A 269 24.85 -0.90 0.54
N ASP A 270 24.46 0.35 0.82
CA ASP A 270 24.21 0.82 2.18
C ASP A 270 22.99 0.14 2.81
N LEU A 271 21.89 0.00 2.06
CA LEU A 271 20.71 -0.75 2.51
C LEU A 271 21.00 -2.23 2.75
N CYS A 272 21.86 -2.85 1.94
CA CYS A 272 22.28 -4.24 2.14
C CYS A 272 22.95 -4.46 3.51
N ARG A 273 23.63 -3.44 4.06
CA ARG A 273 24.17 -3.50 5.45
C ARG A 273 23.06 -3.55 6.50
N VAL A 274 21.95 -2.86 6.25
CA VAL A 274 20.75 -2.92 7.10
C VAL A 274 20.11 -4.30 7.01
N LEU A 275 19.85 -4.78 5.80
CA LEU A 275 19.14 -6.04 5.53
C LEU A 275 19.80 -7.26 6.18
N ARG A 276 21.14 -7.38 6.11
CA ARG A 276 21.87 -8.49 6.76
C ARG A 276 21.89 -8.43 8.29
N THR A 277 21.56 -7.28 8.87
CA THR A 277 21.61 -7.04 10.32
C THR A 277 20.21 -7.06 10.96
N LYS A 278 19.19 -6.66 10.20
CA LYS A 278 17.83 -6.43 10.69
C LYS A 278 16.85 -7.49 10.19
N GLU A 279 16.78 -8.59 10.92
CA GLU A 279 15.79 -9.66 10.70
C GLU A 279 14.32 -9.20 10.82
N SER A 280 14.09 -8.03 11.45
CA SER A 280 12.76 -7.44 11.58
C SER A 280 12.18 -6.92 10.26
N LEU A 281 13.03 -6.54 9.30
CA LEU A 281 12.60 -5.97 8.02
C LEU A 281 12.09 -7.09 7.12
N LYS A 282 10.79 -7.07 6.82
CA LYS A 282 10.08 -8.11 6.05
C LYS A 282 9.69 -7.66 4.65
N GLU A 283 9.42 -6.37 4.47
CA GLU A 283 8.93 -5.82 3.20
C GLU A 283 9.80 -4.65 2.78
N LEU A 284 10.34 -4.71 1.57
CA LEU A 284 11.19 -3.65 1.00
C LEU A 284 10.74 -3.33 -0.42
N SER A 285 10.39 -2.05 -0.65
CA SER A 285 10.16 -1.54 -1.99
C SER A 285 11.25 -0.58 -2.42
N LEU A 286 11.93 -0.96 -3.51
CA LEU A 286 12.95 -0.21 -4.23
C LEU A 286 12.54 0.06 -5.69
N ALA A 287 11.27 -0.16 -6.03
CA ALA A 287 10.77 -0.02 -7.39
C ALA A 287 11.10 1.37 -8.00
N GLY A 288 11.36 1.44 -9.30
CA GLY A 288 11.65 2.69 -10.00
C GLY A 288 12.99 3.34 -9.66
N ASN A 289 13.88 2.68 -8.91
CA ASN A 289 15.24 3.15 -8.67
C ASN A 289 16.23 2.53 -9.67
N GLU A 290 17.19 3.31 -10.16
CA GLU A 290 18.20 2.85 -11.13
C GLU A 290 19.31 2.00 -10.47
N LEU A 291 18.92 0.84 -9.94
CA LEU A 291 19.83 -0.08 -9.26
C LEU A 291 20.79 -0.78 -10.22
N GLY A 292 20.29 -1.18 -11.40
CA GLY A 292 21.03 -1.98 -12.38
C GLY A 292 21.40 -3.37 -11.87
N ASP A 293 22.03 -4.17 -12.74
CA ASP A 293 22.40 -5.56 -12.41
C ASP A 293 23.36 -5.65 -11.21
N GLU A 294 24.16 -4.62 -10.96
CA GLU A 294 25.02 -4.55 -9.78
C GLU A 294 24.21 -4.40 -8.48
N GLY A 295 23.16 -3.58 -8.48
CA GLY A 295 22.23 -3.51 -7.35
C GLY A 295 21.49 -4.83 -7.13
N ALA A 296 21.06 -5.50 -8.20
CA ALA A 296 20.48 -6.84 -8.12
C ALA A 296 21.46 -7.86 -7.51
N ARG A 297 22.73 -7.85 -7.92
CA ARG A 297 23.78 -8.71 -7.37
C ARG A 297 23.93 -8.51 -5.86
N LEU A 298 24.04 -7.25 -5.41
CA LEU A 298 24.17 -6.92 -3.98
C LEU A 298 22.96 -7.38 -3.15
N LEU A 299 21.74 -7.18 -3.66
CA LEU A 299 20.52 -7.66 -3.03
C LEU A 299 20.52 -9.19 -2.93
N CYS A 300 20.84 -9.89 -4.03
CA CYS A 300 20.87 -11.35 -4.06
C CYS A 300 21.92 -11.94 -3.12
N GLU A 301 23.13 -11.37 -3.07
CA GLU A 301 24.16 -11.77 -2.11
C GLU A 301 23.65 -11.63 -0.68
N THR A 302 23.00 -10.50 -0.37
CA THR A 302 22.45 -10.24 0.96
C THR A 302 21.27 -11.17 1.31
N LEU A 303 20.41 -11.50 0.35
CA LEU A 303 19.30 -12.45 0.54
C LEU A 303 19.79 -13.87 0.80
N LEU A 304 21.00 -14.22 0.37
CA LEU A 304 21.61 -15.53 0.67
C LEU A 304 22.30 -15.56 2.04
N GLU A 305 22.47 -14.41 2.70
CA GLU A 305 23.05 -14.33 4.04
C GLU A 305 22.01 -14.70 5.13
N PRO A 306 22.39 -15.45 6.19
CA PRO A 306 21.43 -15.93 7.21
C PRO A 306 20.65 -14.85 7.96
N GLY A 307 21.23 -13.65 8.10
CA GLY A 307 20.61 -12.54 8.84
C GLY A 307 19.52 -11.79 8.06
N CYS A 308 19.36 -12.07 6.76
CA CYS A 308 18.34 -11.45 5.93
C CYS A 308 17.09 -12.34 5.89
N GLN A 309 16.02 -11.90 6.57
CA GLN A 309 14.73 -12.60 6.61
C GLN A 309 13.62 -11.81 5.91
N LEU A 310 13.98 -11.15 4.81
CA LEU A 310 13.03 -10.40 3.98
C LEU A 310 12.04 -11.38 3.33
N GLU A 311 10.75 -11.04 3.41
CA GLU A 311 9.64 -11.86 2.92
C GLU A 311 9.12 -11.36 1.57
N SER A 312 9.15 -10.04 1.34
CA SER A 312 8.63 -9.42 0.12
C SER A 312 9.61 -8.37 -0.42
N LEU A 313 10.03 -8.53 -1.67
CA LEU A 313 10.95 -7.62 -2.37
C LEU A 313 10.31 -7.05 -3.63
N TRP A 314 10.24 -5.72 -3.70
CA TRP A 314 9.65 -5.00 -4.81
C TRP A 314 10.73 -4.23 -5.56
N VAL A 315 11.09 -4.72 -6.75
CA VAL A 315 12.16 -4.20 -7.61
C VAL A 315 11.68 -4.05 -9.06
N LYS A 316 10.41 -3.67 -9.21
CA LYS A 316 9.84 -3.26 -10.50
C LYS A 316 10.61 -2.08 -11.08
N SER A 317 10.88 -2.06 -12.38
CA SER A 317 11.54 -0.92 -13.04
C SER A 317 12.88 -0.52 -12.39
N CYS A 318 13.74 -1.50 -12.10
CA CYS A 318 15.04 -1.29 -11.44
C CYS A 318 16.24 -1.33 -12.40
N SER A 319 15.99 -1.24 -13.71
CA SER A 319 17.00 -1.32 -14.77
C SER A 319 17.77 -2.66 -14.78
N PHE A 320 17.11 -3.75 -14.39
CA PHE A 320 17.69 -5.09 -14.45
C PHE A 320 17.63 -5.69 -15.85
N THR A 321 18.56 -6.59 -16.14
CA THR A 321 18.64 -7.33 -17.40
C THR A 321 18.74 -8.84 -17.15
N ALA A 322 18.77 -9.63 -18.23
CA ALA A 322 19.03 -11.07 -18.15
C ALA A 322 20.28 -11.44 -17.32
N ALA A 323 21.29 -10.55 -17.25
CA ALA A 323 22.55 -10.83 -16.57
C ALA A 323 22.37 -11.09 -15.05
N CYS A 324 21.44 -10.41 -14.39
CA CYS A 324 21.22 -10.61 -12.96
C CYS A 324 20.35 -11.84 -12.63
N CYS A 325 19.70 -12.47 -13.61
CA CYS A 325 18.74 -13.56 -13.37
C CYS A 325 19.40 -14.81 -12.77
N SER A 326 20.69 -15.04 -13.03
CA SER A 326 21.44 -16.13 -12.38
C SER A 326 21.59 -15.93 -10.86
N HIS A 327 21.69 -14.68 -10.40
CA HIS A 327 21.73 -14.35 -8.99
C HIS A 327 20.38 -14.57 -8.32
N PHE A 328 19.29 -14.08 -8.94
CA PHE A 328 17.93 -14.33 -8.44
C PHE A 328 17.58 -15.83 -8.46
N SER A 329 17.97 -16.57 -9.50
CA SER A 329 17.79 -18.03 -9.56
C SER A 329 18.45 -18.75 -8.38
N SER A 330 19.63 -18.30 -7.97
CA SER A 330 20.32 -18.79 -6.78
C SER A 330 19.53 -18.50 -5.49
N VAL A 331 18.94 -17.30 -5.38
CA VAL A 331 18.05 -16.92 -4.27
C VAL A 331 16.82 -17.83 -4.24
N LEU A 332 16.12 -18.00 -5.36
CA LEU A 332 14.90 -18.82 -5.44
C LEU A 332 15.15 -20.30 -5.08
N THR A 333 16.37 -20.78 -5.33
CA THR A 333 16.80 -22.13 -4.95
C THR A 333 17.05 -22.26 -3.44
N GLN A 334 17.79 -21.30 -2.87
CA GLN A 334 18.42 -21.44 -1.55
C GLN A 334 17.69 -20.71 -0.43
N ASN A 335 17.21 -19.49 -0.69
CA ASN A 335 16.53 -18.67 0.32
C ASN A 335 15.20 -19.32 0.74
N LYS A 336 14.88 -19.24 2.04
CA LYS A 336 13.68 -19.85 2.65
C LYS A 336 12.73 -18.83 3.31
N PHE A 337 12.99 -17.55 3.11
CA PHE A 337 12.22 -16.44 3.70
C PHE A 337 11.43 -15.66 2.64
N LEU A 338 11.99 -15.45 1.44
CA LEU A 338 11.38 -14.66 0.38
C LEU A 338 10.18 -15.41 -0.20
N LEU A 339 8.99 -14.87 0.05
CA LEU A 339 7.71 -15.39 -0.41
C LEU A 339 7.18 -14.61 -1.62
N GLU A 340 7.59 -13.36 -1.78
CA GLU A 340 7.08 -12.49 -2.84
C GLU A 340 8.21 -11.73 -3.53
N LEU A 341 8.21 -11.77 -4.87
CA LEU A 341 9.17 -11.06 -5.70
C LEU A 341 8.45 -10.31 -6.83
N GLN A 342 8.48 -8.98 -6.77
CA GLN A 342 8.14 -8.13 -7.89
C GLN A 342 9.38 -7.78 -8.69
N ILE A 343 9.47 -8.24 -9.93
CA ILE A 343 10.58 -7.88 -10.84
C ILE A 343 10.06 -7.40 -12.21
N SER A 344 8.76 -7.08 -12.31
CA SER A 344 8.10 -6.52 -13.48
C SER A 344 8.82 -5.30 -14.07
N ASN A 345 8.59 -5.01 -15.35
CA ASN A 345 9.16 -3.85 -16.06
C ASN A 345 10.70 -3.81 -15.99
N ASN A 346 11.34 -4.97 -16.14
CA ASN A 346 12.79 -5.12 -16.28
C ASN A 346 13.09 -5.97 -17.51
N ARG A 347 14.19 -5.69 -18.21
CA ARG A 347 14.53 -6.32 -19.50
C ARG A 347 15.18 -7.69 -19.32
N LEU A 348 14.46 -8.60 -18.68
CA LEU A 348 14.93 -9.94 -18.36
C LEU A 348 15.00 -10.81 -19.63
N GLY A 349 14.02 -10.65 -20.53
CA GLY A 349 13.87 -11.44 -21.73
C GLY A 349 13.63 -12.93 -21.45
N ASP A 350 13.41 -13.71 -22.51
CA ASP A 350 13.18 -15.15 -22.37
C ASP A 350 14.34 -15.86 -21.65
N ALA A 351 15.58 -15.50 -21.96
CA ALA A 351 16.77 -16.12 -21.35
C ALA A 351 16.84 -15.88 -19.83
N GLY A 352 16.50 -14.68 -19.37
CA GLY A 352 16.46 -14.36 -17.95
C GLY A 352 15.37 -15.14 -17.23
N VAL A 353 14.16 -15.18 -17.80
CA VAL A 353 13.01 -15.90 -17.21
C VAL A 353 13.26 -17.41 -17.18
N GLN A 354 13.87 -17.98 -18.21
CA GLN A 354 14.29 -19.38 -18.20
C GLN A 354 15.30 -19.67 -17.07
N GLU A 355 16.20 -18.74 -16.76
CA GLU A 355 17.12 -18.88 -15.63
C GLU A 355 16.40 -18.81 -14.28
N LEU A 356 15.43 -17.91 -14.11
CA LEU A 356 14.57 -17.86 -12.91
C LEU A 356 13.79 -19.17 -12.73
N CYS A 357 13.24 -19.72 -13.82
CA CYS A 357 12.53 -21.00 -13.84
C CYS A 357 13.41 -22.15 -13.32
N LYS A 358 14.71 -22.19 -13.69
CA LYS A 358 15.64 -23.23 -13.20
C LYS A 358 15.75 -23.24 -11.69
N GLY A 359 15.77 -22.06 -11.06
CA GLY A 359 15.88 -21.92 -9.61
C GLY A 359 14.55 -22.20 -8.91
N LEU A 360 13.45 -21.66 -9.44
CA LEU A 360 12.11 -21.86 -8.88
C LEU A 360 11.65 -23.32 -8.96
N GLY A 361 12.06 -24.04 -10.01
CA GLY A 361 11.76 -25.46 -10.19
C GLY A 361 12.58 -26.41 -9.31
N GLN A 362 13.56 -25.92 -8.54
CA GLN A 362 14.31 -26.76 -7.60
C GLN A 362 13.44 -27.20 -6.42
N PRO A 363 13.67 -28.41 -5.87
CA PRO A 363 12.91 -28.90 -4.73
C PRO A 363 13.11 -28.01 -3.49
N GLY A 364 12.01 -27.70 -2.82
CA GLY A 364 12.02 -26.90 -1.59
C GLY A 364 12.13 -25.39 -1.81
N SER A 365 11.95 -24.88 -3.03
CA SER A 365 11.66 -23.46 -3.26
C SER A 365 10.37 -23.05 -2.53
N VAL A 366 10.33 -21.81 -2.04
CA VAL A 366 9.28 -21.32 -1.13
C VAL A 366 8.47 -20.14 -1.66
N LEU A 367 8.88 -19.57 -2.79
CA LEU A 367 8.24 -18.37 -3.37
C LEU A 367 6.76 -18.66 -3.67
N ARG A 368 5.89 -17.74 -3.25
CA ARG A 368 4.43 -17.82 -3.39
C ARG A 368 3.91 -16.88 -4.48
N VAL A 369 4.48 -15.68 -4.60
CA VAL A 369 4.05 -14.66 -5.56
C VAL A 369 5.24 -14.25 -6.41
N LEU A 370 5.06 -14.30 -7.73
CA LEU A 370 6.05 -13.84 -8.69
C LEU A 370 5.38 -12.94 -9.72
N TRP A 371 5.87 -11.70 -9.82
CA TRP A 371 5.39 -10.77 -10.84
C TRP A 371 6.50 -10.49 -11.86
N LEU A 372 6.20 -10.86 -13.11
CA LEU A 372 7.06 -10.78 -14.30
C LEU A 372 6.36 -10.00 -15.42
N GLY A 373 5.44 -9.10 -15.09
CA GLY A 373 4.75 -8.29 -16.09
C GLY A 373 5.73 -7.35 -16.81
N ASP A 374 5.56 -7.15 -18.12
CA ASP A 374 6.43 -6.30 -18.95
C ASP A 374 7.94 -6.63 -18.79
N CYS A 375 8.31 -7.90 -19.00
CA CYS A 375 9.67 -8.41 -18.82
C CYS A 375 10.37 -8.83 -20.14
N ASP A 376 9.90 -8.32 -21.28
CA ASP A 376 10.34 -8.69 -22.63
C ASP A 376 10.19 -10.20 -22.94
N MET A 377 9.15 -10.86 -22.41
CA MET A 377 8.91 -12.29 -22.60
C MET A 377 8.16 -12.59 -23.91
N SER A 378 8.46 -13.75 -24.51
CA SER A 378 7.74 -14.34 -25.63
C SER A 378 7.32 -15.78 -25.34
N ASP A 379 6.67 -16.44 -26.30
CA ASP A 379 6.32 -17.87 -26.25
C ASP A 379 7.52 -18.79 -25.92
N SER A 380 8.75 -18.33 -26.17
CA SER A 380 9.97 -19.09 -25.93
C SER A 380 10.21 -19.44 -24.44
N SER A 381 9.73 -18.61 -23.51
CA SER A 381 9.85 -18.86 -22.07
C SER A 381 8.68 -19.66 -21.48
N CYS A 382 7.53 -19.72 -22.18
CA CYS A 382 6.33 -20.41 -21.69
C CYS A 382 6.56 -21.90 -21.41
N SER A 383 7.40 -22.58 -22.19
CA SER A 383 7.73 -23.99 -21.94
C SER A 383 8.43 -24.21 -20.60
N SER A 384 9.30 -23.27 -20.21
CA SER A 384 10.02 -23.31 -18.94
C SER A 384 9.12 -22.93 -17.77
N LEU A 385 8.23 -21.94 -17.96
CA LEU A 385 7.20 -21.59 -16.97
C LEU A 385 6.23 -22.76 -16.75
N ALA A 386 5.74 -23.37 -17.83
CA ALA A 386 4.84 -24.51 -17.79
C ALA A 386 5.46 -25.69 -17.03
N ALA A 387 6.74 -26.00 -17.29
CA ALA A 387 7.47 -27.02 -16.53
C ALA A 387 7.64 -26.62 -15.05
N THR A 388 7.92 -25.35 -14.79
CA THR A 388 8.10 -24.83 -13.43
C THR A 388 6.81 -24.91 -12.61
N LEU A 389 5.65 -24.61 -13.19
CA LEU A 389 4.34 -24.68 -12.54
C LEU A 389 3.93 -26.10 -12.10
N LEU A 390 4.57 -27.13 -12.67
CA LEU A 390 4.39 -28.53 -12.27
C LEU A 390 5.48 -29.02 -11.31
N ALA A 391 6.71 -28.50 -11.42
CA ALA A 391 7.82 -28.86 -10.55
C ALA A 391 7.76 -28.13 -9.19
N ASN A 392 7.39 -26.85 -9.22
CA ASN A 392 7.22 -26.01 -8.05
C ASN A 392 5.83 -26.22 -7.43
N HIS A 393 5.81 -26.32 -6.10
CA HIS A 393 4.58 -26.55 -5.34
C HIS A 393 4.30 -25.42 -4.32
N SER A 394 5.07 -24.34 -4.35
CA SER A 394 4.94 -23.19 -3.45
C SER A 394 4.21 -22.00 -4.08
N LEU A 395 4.35 -21.80 -5.40
CA LEU A 395 3.80 -20.68 -6.13
C LEU A 395 2.27 -20.75 -6.13
N ARG A 396 1.65 -19.61 -5.86
CA ARG A 396 0.20 -19.41 -5.80
C ARG A 396 -0.26 -18.30 -6.72
N GLU A 397 0.58 -17.29 -6.95
CA GLU A 397 0.28 -16.20 -7.85
C GLU A 397 1.42 -15.98 -8.84
N LEU A 398 1.05 -15.84 -10.12
CA LEU A 398 1.96 -15.50 -11.20
C LEU A 398 1.34 -14.39 -12.05
N ASP A 399 2.06 -13.27 -12.20
CA ASP A 399 1.69 -12.19 -13.12
C ASP A 399 2.64 -12.18 -14.31
N LEU A 400 2.07 -12.29 -15.51
CA LEU A 400 2.77 -12.22 -16.80
C LEU A 400 2.23 -11.08 -17.68
N SER A 401 1.44 -10.16 -17.11
CA SER A 401 0.78 -9.07 -17.83
C SER A 401 1.72 -8.28 -18.73
N ASN A 402 1.22 -7.67 -19.79
CA ASN A 402 1.99 -6.78 -20.66
C ASN A 402 3.26 -7.45 -21.27
N ASN A 403 3.26 -8.76 -21.49
CA ASN A 403 4.30 -9.47 -22.24
C ASN A 403 3.83 -9.86 -23.65
N CYS A 404 4.77 -10.14 -24.54
CA CYS A 404 4.50 -10.52 -25.93
C CYS A 404 4.20 -12.03 -26.08
N LEU A 405 3.28 -12.54 -25.26
CA LEU A 405 2.84 -13.94 -25.34
C LEU A 405 1.73 -14.08 -26.39
N GLY A 406 1.83 -15.08 -27.26
CA GLY A 406 0.78 -15.44 -28.20
C GLY A 406 0.00 -16.68 -27.74
N ASP A 407 -1.00 -17.07 -28.53
CA ASP A 407 -1.81 -18.27 -28.29
C ASP A 407 -0.95 -19.53 -28.01
N ALA A 408 0.18 -19.69 -28.69
CA ALA A 408 1.03 -20.86 -28.50
C ALA A 408 1.70 -20.89 -27.12
N GLY A 409 2.15 -19.74 -26.61
CA GLY A 409 2.71 -19.62 -25.27
C GLY A 409 1.64 -19.78 -24.18
N VAL A 410 0.50 -19.09 -24.33
CA VAL A 410 -0.62 -19.19 -23.38
C VAL A 410 -1.15 -20.62 -23.30
N LEU A 411 -1.25 -21.33 -24.43
CA LEU A 411 -1.68 -22.73 -24.44
C LEU A 411 -0.80 -23.63 -23.57
N GLN A 412 0.53 -23.45 -23.61
CA GLN A 412 1.46 -24.23 -22.78
C GLN A 412 1.24 -23.98 -21.29
N LEU A 413 0.95 -22.73 -20.91
CA LEU A 413 0.62 -22.38 -19.53
C LEU A 413 -0.70 -23.05 -19.11
N VAL A 414 -1.74 -22.95 -19.95
CA VAL A 414 -3.06 -23.57 -19.74
C VAL A 414 -2.95 -25.08 -19.52
N GLU A 415 -2.15 -25.77 -20.35
CA GLU A 415 -1.92 -27.21 -20.22
C GLU A 415 -1.33 -27.61 -18.86
N SER A 416 -0.43 -26.79 -18.30
CA SER A 416 0.13 -27.01 -16.97
C SER A 416 -0.84 -26.67 -15.84
N VAL A 417 -1.46 -25.49 -15.87
CA VAL A 417 -2.34 -25.04 -14.78
C VAL A 417 -3.63 -25.85 -14.70
N ARG A 418 -4.09 -26.45 -15.81
CA ARG A 418 -5.21 -27.38 -15.83
C ARG A 418 -4.93 -28.66 -15.04
N GLN A 419 -3.66 -29.06 -14.89
CA GLN A 419 -3.35 -30.30 -14.18
C GLN A 419 -3.74 -30.19 -12.70
N PRO A 420 -4.31 -31.27 -12.11
CA PRO A 420 -4.63 -31.30 -10.69
C PRO A 420 -3.42 -31.11 -9.76
N GLY A 421 -2.22 -31.43 -10.25
CA GLY A 421 -0.96 -31.25 -9.50
C GLY A 421 -0.47 -29.80 -9.44
N CYS A 422 -0.95 -28.91 -10.32
CA CYS A 422 -0.57 -27.50 -10.28
C CYS A 422 -1.36 -26.77 -9.19
N LEU A 423 -0.64 -26.13 -8.26
CA LEU A 423 -1.22 -25.47 -7.08
C LEU A 423 -1.39 -23.95 -7.24
N LEU A 424 -1.28 -23.43 -8.47
CA LEU A 424 -1.49 -22.02 -8.74
C LEU A 424 -2.96 -21.62 -8.46
N GLU A 425 -3.14 -20.50 -7.76
CA GLU A 425 -4.43 -19.95 -7.34
C GLU A 425 -4.81 -18.72 -8.17
N GLN A 426 -3.82 -17.96 -8.67
CA GLN A 426 -4.04 -16.77 -9.49
C GLN A 426 -3.02 -16.68 -10.64
N LEU A 427 -3.53 -16.41 -11.85
CA LEU A 427 -2.73 -16.13 -13.04
C LEU A 427 -3.20 -14.79 -13.64
N VAL A 428 -2.30 -13.81 -13.69
CA VAL A 428 -2.60 -12.47 -14.22
C VAL A 428 -1.97 -12.30 -15.60
N LEU A 429 -2.78 -11.90 -16.57
CA LEU A 429 -2.50 -11.84 -18.00
C LEU A 429 -3.06 -10.54 -18.64
N TYR A 430 -3.07 -9.42 -17.89
CA TYR A 430 -3.56 -8.15 -18.43
C TYR A 430 -2.77 -7.74 -19.69
N ASP A 431 -3.46 -7.12 -20.64
CA ASP A 431 -2.86 -6.55 -21.85
C ASP A 431 -2.07 -7.56 -22.72
N ILE A 432 -2.49 -8.83 -22.72
CA ILE A 432 -1.98 -9.86 -23.64
C ILE A 432 -3.05 -10.13 -24.70
N TYR A 433 -2.66 -10.10 -25.97
CA TYR A 433 -3.58 -10.40 -27.07
C TYR A 433 -3.59 -11.89 -27.39
N TRP A 434 -4.77 -12.50 -27.38
CA TRP A 434 -5.00 -13.87 -27.86
C TRP A 434 -6.27 -13.97 -28.70
N SER A 435 -6.40 -15.06 -29.46
CA SER A 435 -7.58 -15.29 -30.29
C SER A 435 -8.84 -15.65 -29.48
N GLU A 436 -10.02 -15.52 -30.09
CA GLU A 436 -11.30 -15.97 -29.53
C GLU A 436 -11.27 -17.46 -29.14
N ALA A 437 -10.57 -18.29 -29.91
CA ALA A 437 -10.41 -19.71 -29.58
C ALA A 437 -9.56 -19.95 -28.32
N MET A 438 -8.68 -19.01 -27.96
CA MET A 438 -7.94 -19.06 -26.69
C MET A 438 -8.79 -18.51 -25.54
N GLU A 439 -9.56 -17.45 -25.78
CA GLU A 439 -10.51 -16.91 -24.82
C GLU A 439 -11.49 -18.00 -24.34
N ASP A 440 -12.10 -18.74 -25.27
CA ASP A 440 -12.99 -19.88 -24.96
C ASP A 440 -12.29 -20.93 -24.07
N ARG A 441 -10.99 -21.17 -24.28
CA ARG A 441 -10.21 -22.14 -23.50
C ARG A 441 -9.92 -21.63 -22.09
N LEU A 442 -9.68 -20.34 -21.92
CA LEU A 442 -9.46 -19.72 -20.62
C LEU A 442 -10.76 -19.71 -19.81
N GLN A 443 -11.89 -19.36 -20.43
CA GLN A 443 -13.21 -19.44 -19.79
C GLN A 443 -13.53 -20.88 -19.36
N ALA A 444 -13.31 -21.86 -20.24
CA ALA A 444 -13.49 -23.27 -19.88
C ALA A 444 -12.55 -23.72 -18.75
N LEU A 445 -11.32 -23.20 -18.69
CA LEU A 445 -10.38 -23.48 -17.60
C LEU A 445 -10.90 -22.95 -16.25
N GLU A 446 -11.46 -21.74 -16.21
CA GLU A 446 -12.04 -21.17 -14.99
C GLU A 446 -13.24 -21.98 -14.48
N GLU A 447 -14.08 -22.49 -15.39
CA GLU A 447 -15.19 -23.38 -15.05
C GLU A 447 -14.69 -24.75 -14.55
N GLU A 448 -13.69 -25.33 -15.22
CA GLU A 448 -13.10 -26.64 -14.86
C GLU A 448 -12.32 -26.58 -13.54
N LYS A 449 -11.70 -25.43 -13.22
CA LYS A 449 -10.82 -25.24 -12.05
C LYS A 449 -11.15 -23.92 -11.33
N PRO A 450 -12.27 -23.85 -10.58
CA PRO A 450 -12.71 -22.63 -9.90
C PRO A 450 -11.79 -22.17 -8.76
N SER A 451 -10.82 -22.99 -8.34
CA SER A 451 -9.77 -22.61 -7.39
C SER A 451 -8.66 -21.75 -8.02
N LEU A 452 -8.61 -21.67 -9.35
CA LEU A 452 -7.70 -20.83 -10.11
C LEU A 452 -8.50 -19.65 -10.66
N ARG A 453 -8.04 -18.43 -10.37
CA ARG A 453 -8.56 -17.21 -10.98
C ARG A 453 -7.63 -16.76 -12.09
N VAL A 454 -8.14 -16.65 -13.32
CA VAL A 454 -7.43 -15.94 -14.39
C VAL A 454 -7.91 -14.48 -14.38
N ILE A 455 -6.98 -13.56 -14.54
CA ILE A 455 -7.26 -12.12 -14.53
C ILE A 455 -6.65 -11.55 -15.80
N SER A 456 -7.45 -10.87 -16.63
CA SER A 456 -7.06 -10.39 -17.96
C SER A 456 -7.62 -9.02 -18.30
#